data_AF-A0A1C3HDF3-F1
#
_entry.id   AF-A0A1C3HDF3-F1
#
_cell.length_a   1.000
_cell.length_b   1.000
_cell.length_c   1.000
_cell.angle_alpha   90.00
_cell.angle_beta   90.00
_cell.angle_gamma   90.00
#
_symmetry.space_group_name_H-M   'P 1'
#
loop_
_entity.id
_entity.type
_entity.pdbx_description
1 polymer ?
#
loop_
_entity_poly.entity_id
_entity_poly.type
_entity_poly.pdbx_seq_one_letter_code
_entity_poly.pdbx_strand_id
1 'polypeptide(L)'
;MTGAVLEALWGNVMAKLLPYGAVPNKAILVTDSPLAALSPESARSPHNRKALLVREPVVRPAHFCRAPYYHPHDAMQRQPSDIQRVEKLIVAAPAFLPRPPEFDAASWLALPQEEQAFYGLCELARRLATQIAYCRTRHLVMMTSPSNCDMAGRLLDFHGVRSVFPAERRDPGRSYIQHNKLNEDAPLLLRGLQDLAFYLAKHQFGPAFLAAAHQGIGTAFNMAYKRACLLDNLGMAGFDPAFLQRLPLTAEWFSLGERLQKMFDLAPGVFTRRQGLGLGNAHPAIALLHRLIDAPVRVPAEQQGTTAEERFSLAFRRLYAQYLQETSAAQTSAGLQLAMKQTVTRRLGSRTFMRREVIFQEISGWRGEVSEITEQLQTYLDRFERQAINVLQ
;
A
#
# COMPACT_ATOMS: atom_id res chain seq x y z
N MET A 1 -10.83 8.16 21.72
CA MET A 1 -9.47 7.56 21.77
C MET A 1 -9.19 6.58 20.63
N THR A 2 -10.08 5.61 20.37
CA THR A 2 -9.87 4.47 19.45
C THR A 2 -9.42 4.84 18.03
N GLY A 3 -9.98 5.91 17.44
CA GLY A 3 -9.58 6.36 16.09
C GLY A 3 -8.11 6.83 16.02
N ALA A 4 -7.66 7.59 17.03
CA ALA A 4 -6.27 8.06 17.10
C ALA A 4 -5.30 6.90 17.33
N VAL A 5 -5.69 5.90 18.13
CA VAL A 5 -4.90 4.68 18.35
C VAL A 5 -4.77 3.87 17.06
N LEU A 6 -5.85 3.68 16.29
CA LEU A 6 -5.78 3.02 14.98
C LEU A 6 -4.85 3.75 14.00
N GLU A 7 -4.95 5.07 13.94
CA GLU A 7 -4.09 5.89 13.09
C GLU A 7 -2.61 5.77 13.48
N ALA A 8 -2.31 5.73 14.78
CA ALA A 8 -0.95 5.52 15.27
C ALA A 8 -0.43 4.10 15.00
N LEU A 9 -1.25 3.07 15.22
CA LEU A 9 -0.92 1.66 14.94
C LEU A 9 -0.51 1.48 13.48
N TRP A 10 -1.41 1.84 12.56
CA TRP A 10 -1.14 1.70 11.14
C TRP A 10 -0.08 2.69 10.67
N GLY A 11 -0.08 3.93 11.16
CA GLY A 11 0.92 4.94 10.81
C GLY A 11 2.35 4.47 11.12
N ASN A 12 2.58 3.87 12.29
CA ASN A 12 3.91 3.37 12.68
C ASN A 12 4.35 2.18 11.83
N VAL A 13 3.45 1.22 11.61
CA VAL A 13 3.71 0.06 10.73
C VAL A 13 4.00 0.51 9.31
N MET A 14 3.17 1.39 8.77
CA MET A 14 3.29 1.90 7.42
C MET A 14 4.54 2.75 7.23
N ALA A 15 4.95 3.55 8.22
CA ALA A 15 6.20 4.31 8.15
C ALA A 15 7.43 3.41 7.93
N LYS A 16 7.41 2.18 8.45
CA LYS A 16 8.50 1.20 8.31
C LYS A 16 8.40 0.36 7.04
N LEU A 17 7.17 0.11 6.58
CA LEU A 17 6.90 -0.85 5.52
C LEU A 17 6.73 -0.23 4.13
N LEU A 18 6.23 1.00 4.07
CA LEU A 18 5.93 1.66 2.82
C LEU A 18 7.20 2.11 2.09
N PRO A 19 7.34 1.85 0.77
CA PRO A 19 8.58 2.12 0.03
C PRO A 19 9.07 3.57 0.03
N TYR A 20 8.14 4.52 0.11
CA TYR A 20 8.38 5.96 0.22
C TYR A 20 7.96 6.53 1.58
N GLY A 21 7.55 5.66 2.51
CA GLY A 21 7.20 6.01 3.88
C GLY A 21 5.79 6.54 4.09
N ALA A 22 5.53 6.90 5.35
CA ALA A 22 4.29 7.48 5.83
C ALA A 22 4.56 8.83 6.51
N VAL A 23 3.58 9.72 6.53
CA VAL A 23 3.68 10.96 7.31
C VAL A 23 3.59 10.61 8.80
N PRO A 24 4.60 10.97 9.62
CA PRO A 24 4.71 10.49 10.98
C PRO A 24 3.70 11.16 11.91
N ASN A 25 3.02 10.33 12.70
CA ASN A 25 2.28 10.77 13.88
C ASN A 25 3.29 11.05 15.01
N LYS A 26 3.10 12.17 15.72
CA LYS A 26 4.02 12.64 16.77
C LYS A 26 3.49 12.34 18.17
N ALA A 27 2.18 12.48 18.39
CA ALA A 27 1.57 12.25 19.69
C ALA A 27 0.07 11.95 19.58
N ILE A 28 -0.46 11.26 20.59
CA ILE A 28 -1.89 11.21 20.89
C ILE A 28 -2.10 11.96 22.20
N LEU A 29 -2.92 13.01 22.18
CA LEU A 29 -3.32 13.76 23.37
C LEU A 29 -4.73 13.33 23.75
N VAL A 30 -4.86 12.63 24.87
CA VAL A 30 -6.17 12.29 25.44
C VAL A 30 -6.63 13.45 26.30
N THR A 31 -7.88 13.87 26.11
CA THR A 31 -8.48 14.97 26.89
C THR A 31 -9.45 14.40 27.92
N ASP A 32 -9.77 15.15 28.98
CA ASP A 32 -10.81 14.75 29.94
C ASP A 32 -12.23 14.99 29.43
N SER A 33 -12.37 15.55 28.22
CA SER A 33 -13.67 15.78 27.61
C SER A 33 -14.24 14.47 27.05
N PRO A 34 -15.44 14.03 27.48
CA PRO A 34 -16.10 12.90 26.87
C PRO A 34 -16.55 13.22 25.44
N LEU A 35 -16.70 12.18 24.62
CA LEU A 35 -17.40 12.29 23.34
C LEU A 35 -18.86 12.70 23.60
N ALA A 36 -19.33 13.72 22.89
CA ALA A 36 -20.73 14.14 22.98
C ALA A 36 -21.64 12.99 22.51
N ALA A 37 -22.82 12.87 23.14
CA ALA A 37 -23.83 11.82 22.92
C ALA A 37 -23.65 10.49 23.69
N LEU A 38 -22.82 10.43 24.73
CA LEU A 38 -22.70 9.26 25.59
C LEU A 38 -23.43 9.45 26.93
N SER A 39 -23.99 8.36 27.47
CA SER A 39 -24.57 8.36 28.82
C SER A 39 -23.52 8.72 29.88
N PRO A 40 -23.91 9.26 31.05
CA PRO A 40 -22.98 9.65 32.11
C PRO A 40 -22.04 8.51 32.55
N GLU A 41 -22.54 7.26 32.57
CA GLU A 41 -21.75 6.07 32.88
C GLU A 41 -20.73 5.76 31.78
N SER A 42 -21.13 5.89 30.51
CA SER A 42 -20.25 5.68 29.35
C SER A 42 -19.17 6.77 29.26
N ALA A 43 -19.48 8.00 29.69
CA ALA A 43 -18.55 9.13 29.69
C ALA A 43 -17.37 8.94 30.66
N ARG A 44 -17.51 8.09 31.70
CA ARG A 44 -16.42 7.78 32.64
C ARG A 44 -15.33 6.88 32.04
N SER A 45 -15.64 6.17 30.95
CA SER A 45 -14.67 5.30 30.29
C SER A 45 -13.59 6.13 29.56
N PRO A 46 -12.29 5.88 29.81
CA PRO A 46 -11.20 6.58 29.11
C PRO A 46 -11.23 6.35 27.59
N HIS A 47 -11.82 5.23 27.13
CA HIS A 47 -12.03 4.93 25.71
C HIS A 47 -12.95 5.94 25.00
N ASN A 48 -13.88 6.49 25.77
CA ASN A 48 -14.92 7.42 25.33
C ASN A 48 -14.52 8.89 25.47
N ARG A 49 -13.25 9.15 25.79
CA ARG A 49 -12.67 10.49 25.80
C ARG A 49 -12.29 10.95 24.39
N LYS A 50 -12.44 12.25 24.14
CA LYS A 50 -11.91 12.91 22.96
C LYS A 50 -10.39 12.79 22.98
N ALA A 51 -9.81 12.53 21.80
CA ALA A 51 -8.37 12.46 21.61
C ALA A 51 -7.99 13.30 20.39
N LEU A 52 -6.86 13.98 20.49
CA LEU A 52 -6.25 14.72 19.39
C LEU A 52 -5.02 13.95 18.93
N LEU A 53 -4.90 13.78 17.62
CA LEU A 53 -3.71 13.23 17.01
C LEU A 53 -2.85 14.38 16.48
N VAL A 54 -1.60 14.43 16.92
CA VAL A 54 -0.61 15.40 16.44
C VAL A 54 0.21 14.71 15.35
N ARG A 55 0.28 15.34 14.17
CA ARG A 55 1.00 14.84 12.99
C ARG A 55 1.82 15.98 12.37
N GLU A 56 2.90 15.63 11.69
CA GLU A 56 3.66 16.56 10.87
C GLU A 56 2.76 17.27 9.84
N PRO A 57 2.84 18.62 9.72
CA PRO A 57 2.11 19.34 8.69
C PRO A 57 2.70 19.03 7.31
N VAL A 58 1.86 18.75 6.33
CA VAL A 58 2.29 18.38 4.97
C VAL A 58 1.45 19.07 3.91
N VAL A 59 2.08 19.35 2.77
CA VAL A 59 1.39 19.82 1.55
C VAL A 59 0.97 18.61 0.73
N ARG A 60 -0.27 18.63 0.23
CA ARG A 60 -0.91 17.52 -0.47
C ARG A 60 -1.34 17.96 -1.87
N PRO A 61 -1.42 17.05 -2.85
CA PRO A 61 -1.96 17.38 -4.18
C PRO A 61 -3.34 18.07 -4.11
N ALA A 62 -4.22 17.61 -3.21
CA ALA A 62 -5.54 18.21 -3.02
C ALA A 62 -5.52 19.69 -2.62
N HIS A 63 -4.44 20.21 -2.02
CA HIS A 63 -4.32 21.63 -1.71
C HIS A 63 -4.21 22.51 -2.97
N PHE A 64 -3.86 21.94 -4.12
CA PHE A 64 -3.74 22.66 -5.39
C PHE A 64 -4.89 22.39 -6.36
N CYS A 65 -5.84 21.55 -5.95
CA CYS A 65 -7.04 21.24 -6.72
C CYS A 65 -8.25 21.95 -6.11
N ARG A 66 -9.31 22.10 -6.90
CA ARG A 66 -10.60 22.61 -6.38
C ARG A 66 -11.32 21.56 -5.55
N ALA A 67 -12.07 22.04 -4.56
CA ALA A 67 -13.05 21.27 -3.81
C ALA A 67 -14.46 21.70 -4.26
N PRO A 68 -15.01 21.14 -5.36
CA PRO A 68 -16.23 21.66 -6.00
C PRO A 68 -17.47 21.61 -5.11
N TYR A 69 -17.47 20.76 -4.08
CA TYR A 69 -18.58 20.60 -3.13
C TYR A 69 -18.35 21.33 -1.80
N TYR A 70 -17.24 22.05 -1.66
CA TYR A 70 -16.96 22.80 -0.43
C TYR A 70 -17.77 24.09 -0.41
N HIS A 71 -18.55 24.26 0.67
CA HIS A 71 -19.19 25.51 1.02
C HIS A 71 -18.61 26.00 2.35
N PRO A 72 -18.07 27.24 2.41
CA PRO A 72 -17.53 27.77 3.66
C PRO A 72 -18.63 27.90 4.70
N HIS A 73 -18.31 27.55 5.94
CA HIS A 73 -19.20 27.81 7.07
C HIS A 73 -19.35 29.32 7.27
N ASP A 74 -20.46 29.79 7.86
CA ASP A 74 -20.71 31.23 8.05
C ASP A 74 -19.56 31.99 8.74
N ALA A 75 -18.90 31.36 9.73
CA ALA A 75 -17.74 31.92 10.42
C ALA A 75 -16.50 32.09 9.53
N MET A 76 -16.47 31.49 8.34
CA MET A 76 -15.35 31.47 7.39
C MET A 76 -15.64 32.27 6.12
N GLN A 77 -16.73 33.03 6.04
CA GLN A 77 -17.11 33.78 4.82
C GLN A 77 -16.08 34.83 4.38
N ARG A 78 -15.18 35.26 5.27
CA ARG A 78 -14.07 36.19 4.93
C ARG A 78 -12.90 35.51 4.21
N GLN A 79 -12.89 34.18 4.09
CA GLN A 79 -11.83 33.47 3.38
C GLN A 79 -12.01 33.61 1.86
N PRO A 80 -10.90 33.59 1.07
CA PRO A 80 -10.99 33.57 -0.38
C PRO A 80 -11.84 32.39 -0.86
N SER A 81 -12.55 32.57 -1.97
CA SER A 81 -13.22 31.45 -2.64
C SER A 81 -12.22 30.36 -3.03
N ASP A 82 -12.70 29.11 -3.13
CA ASP A 82 -11.86 27.98 -3.52
C ASP A 82 -11.16 28.20 -4.88
N ILE A 83 -11.82 28.89 -5.81
CA ILE A 83 -11.24 29.27 -7.12
C ILE A 83 -10.06 30.22 -6.92
N GLN A 84 -10.26 31.33 -6.20
CA GLN A 84 -9.22 32.33 -5.94
C GLN A 84 -8.03 31.72 -5.18
N ARG A 85 -8.32 30.83 -4.23
CA ARG A 85 -7.31 30.09 -3.47
C ARG A 85 -6.45 29.22 -4.39
N VAL A 86 -7.06 28.42 -5.27
CA VAL A 86 -6.33 27.56 -6.21
C VAL A 86 -5.51 28.40 -7.19
N GLU A 87 -6.10 29.43 -7.80
CA GLU A 87 -5.42 30.35 -8.73
C GLU A 87 -4.16 30.95 -8.12
N LYS A 88 -4.21 31.31 -6.84
CA LYS A 88 -3.06 31.87 -6.13
C LYS A 88 -2.02 30.82 -5.74
N LEU A 89 -2.44 29.64 -5.28
CA LEU A 89 -1.53 28.64 -4.70
C LEU A 89 -0.85 27.74 -5.72
N ILE A 90 -1.49 27.50 -6.88
CA ILE A 90 -1.01 26.55 -7.88
C ILE A 90 0.40 26.89 -8.40
N VAL A 91 0.79 28.17 -8.39
CA VAL A 91 2.13 28.65 -8.78
C VAL A 91 3.25 28.07 -7.90
N ALA A 92 2.94 27.74 -6.64
CA ALA A 92 3.91 27.13 -5.73
C ALA A 92 4.02 25.60 -5.87
N ALA A 93 3.08 24.95 -6.57
CA ALA A 93 3.03 23.49 -6.64
C ALA A 93 4.33 22.84 -7.18
N PRO A 94 5.00 23.38 -8.23
CA PRO A 94 6.25 22.79 -8.73
C PRO A 94 7.36 22.68 -7.67
N ALA A 95 7.44 23.63 -6.74
CA ALA A 95 8.45 23.65 -5.68
C ALA A 95 8.27 22.52 -4.64
N PHE A 96 7.09 21.91 -4.57
CA PHE A 96 6.81 20.78 -3.67
C PHE A 96 6.95 19.42 -4.35
N LEU A 97 7.10 19.39 -5.68
CA LEU A 97 7.17 18.12 -6.41
C LEU A 97 8.51 17.41 -6.14
N PRO A 98 8.49 16.07 -6.12
CA PRO A 98 9.67 15.29 -5.80
C PRO A 98 10.64 15.30 -6.97
N ARG A 99 11.93 15.49 -6.67
CA ARG A 99 13.00 15.34 -7.65
C ARG A 99 13.17 13.85 -8.03
N PRO A 100 13.19 13.51 -9.33
CA PRO A 100 13.57 12.17 -9.78
C PRO A 100 15.03 11.84 -9.42
N PRO A 101 15.37 10.57 -9.16
CA PRO A 101 16.72 10.18 -8.76
C PRO A 101 17.77 10.39 -9.86
N GLU A 102 17.36 10.51 -11.12
CA GLU A 102 18.25 10.74 -12.27
C GLU A 102 18.84 12.16 -12.30
N PHE A 103 18.24 13.10 -11.56
CA PHE A 103 18.73 14.47 -11.41
C PHE A 103 19.43 14.64 -10.06
N ASP A 104 20.62 15.23 -10.07
CA ASP A 104 21.22 15.78 -8.86
C ASP A 104 20.53 17.09 -8.45
N ALA A 105 20.94 17.67 -7.31
CA ALA A 105 20.29 18.86 -6.77
C ALA A 105 20.51 20.11 -7.64
N ALA A 106 21.72 20.27 -8.19
CA ALA A 106 22.07 21.43 -8.99
C ALA A 106 21.40 21.36 -10.36
N SER A 107 21.45 20.21 -11.03
CA SER A 107 20.78 20.00 -12.32
C SER A 107 19.27 20.15 -12.20
N TRP A 108 18.65 19.64 -11.13
CA TRP A 108 17.22 19.84 -10.88
C TRP A 108 16.85 21.32 -10.76
N LEU A 109 17.58 22.09 -9.94
CA LEU A 109 17.28 23.51 -9.71
C LEU A 109 17.53 24.38 -10.95
N ALA A 110 18.40 23.93 -11.86
CA ALA A 110 18.68 24.64 -13.11
C ALA A 110 17.62 24.41 -14.20
N LEU A 111 16.75 23.40 -14.07
CA LEU A 111 15.70 23.14 -15.04
C LEU A 111 14.67 24.28 -15.07
N PRO A 112 14.09 24.59 -16.25
CA PRO A 112 12.90 25.43 -16.34
C PRO A 112 11.78 24.89 -15.46
N GLN A 113 10.98 25.78 -14.87
CA GLN A 113 9.92 25.39 -13.94
C GLN A 113 8.90 24.41 -14.56
N GLU A 114 8.62 24.56 -15.87
CA GLU A 114 7.74 23.65 -16.61
C GLU A 114 8.32 22.22 -16.66
N GLU A 115 9.62 22.08 -16.90
CA GLU A 115 10.31 20.78 -16.90
C GLU A 115 10.36 20.17 -15.49
N GLN A 116 10.66 20.99 -14.46
CA GLN A 116 10.58 20.56 -13.06
C GLN A 116 9.16 20.05 -12.74
N ALA A 117 8.13 20.76 -13.19
CA ALA A 117 6.75 20.35 -13.00
C ALA A 117 6.46 19.00 -13.69
N PHE A 118 6.87 18.85 -14.95
CA PHE A 118 6.66 17.63 -15.72
C PHE A 118 7.36 16.41 -15.08
N TYR A 119 8.66 16.51 -14.84
CA TYR A 119 9.44 15.41 -14.26
C TYR A 119 9.03 15.11 -12.83
N GLY A 120 8.70 16.15 -12.05
CA GLY A 120 8.25 16.01 -10.66
C GLY A 120 6.89 15.32 -10.55
N LEU A 121 5.96 15.63 -11.46
CA LEU A 121 4.68 14.92 -11.53
C LEU A 121 4.87 13.44 -11.88
N CYS A 122 5.77 13.13 -12.82
CA CYS A 122 6.09 11.75 -13.19
C CYS A 122 6.72 10.98 -12.01
N GLU A 123 7.63 11.62 -11.26
CA GLU A 123 8.23 11.03 -10.06
C GLU A 123 7.21 10.82 -8.95
N LEU A 124 6.32 11.80 -8.70
CA LEU A 124 5.23 11.64 -7.73
C LEU A 124 4.30 10.48 -8.11
N ALA A 125 3.97 10.36 -9.40
CA ALA A 125 3.18 9.25 -9.93
C ALA A 125 3.88 7.90 -9.69
N ARG A 126 5.19 7.83 -9.96
CA ARG A 126 6.02 6.65 -9.72
C ARG A 126 5.98 6.23 -8.24
N ARG A 127 6.18 7.19 -7.32
CA ARG A 127 6.18 6.94 -5.87
C ARG A 127 4.83 6.44 -5.38
N LEU A 128 3.74 7.11 -5.74
CA LEU A 128 2.39 6.74 -5.33
C LEU A 128 1.94 5.41 -5.93
N ALA A 129 2.33 5.10 -7.17
CA ALA A 129 2.09 3.80 -7.77
C ALA A 129 2.79 2.67 -7.01
N THR A 130 4.08 2.84 -6.67
CA THR A 130 4.83 1.86 -5.89
C THR A 130 4.23 1.67 -4.49
N GLN A 131 3.83 2.77 -3.85
CA GLN A 131 3.14 2.77 -2.56
C GLN A 131 1.85 1.95 -2.57
N ILE A 132 0.95 2.18 -3.53
CA ILE A 132 -0.34 1.48 -3.58
C ILE A 132 -0.21 0.05 -4.09
N ALA A 133 0.76 -0.23 -4.98
CA ALA A 133 1.10 -1.60 -5.34
C ALA A 133 1.54 -2.43 -4.12
N TYR A 134 2.35 -1.84 -3.22
CA TYR A 134 2.75 -2.47 -1.97
C TYR A 134 1.55 -2.86 -1.10
N CYS A 135 0.58 -1.94 -0.95
CA CYS A 135 -0.65 -2.20 -0.21
C CYS A 135 -1.50 -3.27 -0.91
N ARG A 136 -1.64 -3.20 -2.24
CA ARG A 136 -2.45 -4.11 -3.04
C ARG A 136 -1.99 -5.56 -2.94
N THR A 137 -0.69 -5.81 -3.10
CA THR A 137 -0.11 -7.17 -3.04
C THR A 137 -0.28 -7.77 -1.65
N ARG A 138 -0.23 -6.92 -0.62
CA ARG A 138 -0.48 -7.28 0.77
C ARG A 138 -1.95 -7.23 1.19
N HIS A 139 -2.88 -7.03 0.25
CA HIS A 139 -4.32 -7.03 0.55
C HIS A 139 -4.70 -6.02 1.66
N LEU A 140 -4.04 -4.86 1.66
CA LEU A 140 -4.34 -3.74 2.54
C LEU A 140 -5.16 -2.74 1.74
N VAL A 141 -6.40 -2.50 2.17
CA VAL A 141 -7.23 -1.44 1.61
C VAL A 141 -6.86 -0.14 2.32
N MET A 142 -6.49 0.89 1.56
CA MET A 142 -6.14 2.20 2.14
C MET A 142 -7.33 3.14 2.23
N MET A 143 -8.24 3.12 1.25
CA MET A 143 -9.27 4.16 1.07
C MET A 143 -8.63 5.54 0.88
N THR A 144 -7.72 5.62 -0.09
CA THR A 144 -6.90 6.81 -0.30
C THR A 144 -7.48 7.72 -1.39
N SER A 145 -6.96 8.94 -1.42
CA SER A 145 -7.23 9.96 -2.43
C SER A 145 -6.05 10.93 -2.48
N PRO A 146 -6.06 11.92 -3.38
CA PRO A 146 -5.04 12.98 -3.42
C PRO A 146 -5.00 13.85 -2.16
N SER A 147 -5.98 13.73 -1.26
CA SER A 147 -5.94 14.33 0.08
C SER A 147 -5.22 13.46 1.11
N ASN A 148 -4.89 12.20 0.80
CA ASN A 148 -4.30 11.22 1.73
C ASN A 148 -2.87 10.81 1.30
N CYS A 149 -2.23 11.66 0.51
CA CYS A 149 -0.80 11.65 0.23
C CYS A 149 -0.20 13.06 0.33
N ASP A 150 1.09 13.15 0.61
CA ASP A 150 1.83 14.41 0.48
C ASP A 150 2.47 14.56 -0.91
N MET A 151 2.97 15.77 -1.20
CA MET A 151 3.64 16.08 -2.46
C MET A 151 4.99 15.34 -2.63
N ALA A 152 5.53 14.71 -1.59
CA ALA A 152 6.73 13.88 -1.69
C ALA A 152 6.45 12.40 -1.99
N GLY A 153 5.16 12.00 -2.00
CA GLY A 153 4.71 10.64 -2.26
C GLY A 153 4.51 9.78 -1.01
N ARG A 154 4.55 10.36 0.21
CA ARG A 154 4.24 9.67 1.47
C ARG A 154 2.73 9.54 1.64
N LEU A 155 2.29 8.41 2.20
CA LEU A 155 0.87 8.20 2.55
C LEU A 155 0.56 8.69 3.96
N LEU A 156 -0.70 9.01 4.22
CA LEU A 156 -1.22 9.43 5.52
C LEU A 156 -2.71 9.14 5.65
N ASP A 157 -3.26 9.30 6.86
CA ASP A 157 -4.67 9.06 7.17
C ASP A 157 -5.03 7.56 7.08
N PHE A 158 -4.37 6.78 7.92
CA PHE A 158 -4.44 5.33 8.00
C PHE A 158 -5.61 4.76 8.83
N HIS A 159 -6.50 5.60 9.37
CA HIS A 159 -7.62 5.17 10.21
C HIS A 159 -8.58 4.21 9.46
N GLY A 160 -8.62 4.33 8.13
CA GLY A 160 -9.41 3.50 7.22
C GLY A 160 -8.72 2.19 6.83
N VAL A 161 -7.44 2.03 7.15
CA VAL A 161 -6.65 0.86 6.74
C VAL A 161 -7.21 -0.41 7.36
N ARG A 162 -7.27 -1.44 6.53
CA ARG A 162 -7.67 -2.78 6.95
C ARG A 162 -7.05 -3.84 6.06
N SER A 163 -6.65 -4.94 6.71
CA SER A 163 -6.37 -6.19 6.01
C SER A 163 -7.67 -6.80 5.50
N VAL A 164 -7.69 -7.15 4.23
CA VAL A 164 -8.74 -7.97 3.62
C VAL A 164 -8.12 -9.27 3.11
N PHE A 165 -7.15 -9.83 3.83
CA PHE A 165 -6.44 -11.01 3.36
C PHE A 165 -7.38 -12.21 3.17
N PRO A 166 -7.34 -12.93 2.02
CA PRO A 166 -8.40 -13.88 1.67
C PRO A 166 -8.53 -15.06 2.64
N ALA A 167 -7.44 -15.49 3.28
CA ALA A 167 -7.47 -16.57 4.27
C ALA A 167 -8.36 -16.28 5.49
N GLU A 168 -8.72 -15.02 5.73
CA GLU A 168 -9.56 -14.59 6.86
C GLU A 168 -11.02 -14.36 6.49
N ARG A 169 -11.38 -14.51 5.20
CA ARG A 169 -12.71 -14.21 4.69
C ARG A 169 -13.62 -15.43 4.81
N ARG A 170 -14.40 -15.50 5.88
CA ARG A 170 -15.41 -16.56 6.09
C ARG A 170 -16.75 -16.28 5.40
N ASP A 171 -17.03 -15.03 5.07
CA ASP A 171 -18.27 -14.58 4.41
C ASP A 171 -18.01 -14.26 2.92
N PRO A 172 -18.56 -15.06 1.98
CA PRO A 172 -18.38 -14.85 0.54
C PRO A 172 -18.89 -13.50 0.02
N GLY A 173 -19.98 -12.94 0.56
CA GLY A 173 -20.59 -11.70 0.06
C GLY A 173 -19.76 -10.47 0.41
N ARG A 174 -19.32 -10.37 1.66
CA ARG A 174 -18.40 -9.31 2.11
C ARG A 174 -17.02 -9.41 1.44
N SER A 175 -16.57 -10.62 1.11
CA SER A 175 -15.29 -10.87 0.44
C SER A 175 -15.18 -10.19 -0.93
N TYR A 176 -16.24 -10.22 -1.74
CA TYR A 176 -16.23 -9.61 -3.07
C TYR A 176 -16.14 -8.08 -3.00
N ILE A 177 -16.95 -7.44 -2.14
CA ILE A 177 -16.92 -5.99 -1.94
C ILE A 177 -15.55 -5.54 -1.43
N GLN A 178 -14.97 -6.30 -0.50
CA GLN A 178 -13.64 -6.01 0.04
C GLN A 178 -12.53 -6.18 -0.99
N HIS A 179 -12.64 -7.17 -1.89
CA HIS A 179 -11.71 -7.35 -2.99
C HIS A 179 -11.77 -6.19 -3.98
N ASN A 180 -12.97 -5.74 -4.36
CA ASN A 180 -13.10 -4.62 -5.31
C ASN A 180 -12.45 -3.34 -4.77
N LYS A 181 -12.59 -3.08 -3.46
CA LYS A 181 -11.95 -1.93 -2.80
C LYS A 181 -10.43 -1.93 -2.87
N LEU A 182 -9.78 -3.09 -3.03
CA LEU A 182 -8.32 -3.13 -3.23
C LEU A 182 -7.89 -2.50 -4.57
N ASN A 183 -8.78 -2.51 -5.57
CA ASN A 183 -8.48 -2.04 -6.91
C ASN A 183 -8.91 -0.57 -7.13
N GLU A 184 -9.59 0.06 -6.17
CA GLU A 184 -10.10 1.43 -6.27
C GLU A 184 -9.02 2.48 -5.98
N ASP A 185 -8.07 2.20 -5.08
CA ASP A 185 -7.08 3.18 -4.62
C ASP A 185 -6.16 3.68 -5.75
N ALA A 186 -5.69 2.80 -6.63
CA ALA A 186 -4.74 3.15 -7.69
C ALA A 186 -5.33 4.08 -8.78
N PRO A 187 -6.51 3.77 -9.37
CA PRO A 187 -7.17 4.68 -10.30
C PRO A 187 -7.49 6.06 -9.70
N LEU A 188 -7.88 6.12 -8.42
CA LEU A 188 -8.18 7.39 -7.74
C LEU A 188 -6.96 8.28 -7.62
N LEU A 189 -5.79 7.72 -7.25
CA LEU A 189 -4.55 8.49 -7.20
C LEU A 189 -4.09 8.94 -8.58
N LEU A 190 -4.13 8.04 -9.58
CA LEU A 190 -3.77 8.39 -10.95
C LEU A 190 -4.61 9.57 -11.46
N ARG A 191 -5.94 9.51 -11.25
CA ARG A 191 -6.84 10.58 -11.64
C ARG A 191 -6.52 11.88 -10.94
N GLY A 192 -6.27 11.84 -9.64
CA GLY A 192 -5.91 13.03 -8.88
C GLY A 192 -4.62 13.72 -9.31
N LEU A 193 -3.63 12.95 -9.75
CA LEU A 193 -2.41 13.52 -10.32
C LEU A 193 -2.66 14.16 -11.70
N GLN A 194 -3.52 13.54 -12.51
CA GLN A 194 -3.96 14.14 -13.77
C GLN A 194 -4.76 15.44 -13.55
N ASP A 195 -5.56 15.51 -12.48
CA ASP A 195 -6.26 16.72 -12.08
C ASP A 195 -5.26 17.80 -11.61
N LEU A 196 -4.22 17.44 -10.85
CA LEU A 196 -3.14 18.37 -10.48
C LEU A 196 -2.43 18.94 -11.73
N ALA A 197 -2.10 18.08 -12.70
CA ALA A 197 -1.51 18.49 -13.98
C ALA A 197 -2.45 19.43 -14.75
N PHE A 198 -3.76 19.18 -14.72
CA PHE A 198 -4.76 20.06 -15.31
C PHE A 198 -4.73 21.47 -14.70
N TYR A 199 -4.64 21.60 -13.38
CA TYR A 199 -4.55 22.93 -12.75
C TYR A 199 -3.25 23.66 -13.07
N LEU A 200 -2.11 22.95 -13.11
CA LEU A 200 -0.84 23.51 -13.56
C LEU A 200 -0.91 24.01 -15.00
N ALA A 201 -1.47 23.21 -15.92
CA ALA A 201 -1.69 23.59 -17.31
C ALA A 201 -2.61 24.80 -17.44
N LYS A 202 -3.75 24.78 -16.75
CA LYS A 202 -4.76 25.85 -16.81
C LYS A 202 -4.21 27.21 -16.39
N HIS A 203 -3.34 27.24 -15.39
CA HIS A 203 -2.92 28.48 -14.74
C HIS A 203 -1.48 28.90 -15.05
N GLN A 204 -0.62 28.02 -15.58
CA GLN A 204 0.81 28.31 -15.80
C GLN A 204 1.34 27.86 -17.16
N PHE A 205 1.14 26.59 -17.53
CA PHE A 205 1.96 25.97 -18.62
C PHE A 205 1.19 25.69 -19.91
N GLY A 206 -0.14 25.83 -19.92
CA GLY A 206 -0.96 25.68 -21.11
C GLY A 206 -1.21 24.22 -21.56
N PRO A 207 -1.90 24.03 -22.70
CA PRO A 207 -2.43 22.73 -23.11
C PRO A 207 -1.36 21.74 -23.63
N ALA A 208 -0.24 22.21 -24.18
CA ALA A 208 0.84 21.34 -24.63
C ALA A 208 1.47 20.58 -23.45
N PHE A 209 1.73 21.30 -22.35
CA PHE A 209 2.15 20.71 -21.08
C PHE A 209 1.15 19.67 -20.57
N LEU A 210 -0.16 19.96 -20.62
CA LEU A 210 -1.19 19.03 -20.15
C LEU A 210 -1.12 17.68 -20.86
N ALA A 211 -1.05 17.70 -22.19
CA ALA A 211 -0.98 16.50 -22.99
C ALA A 211 0.26 15.67 -22.66
N ALA A 212 1.43 16.32 -22.57
CA ALA A 212 2.67 15.67 -22.19
C ALA A 212 2.60 15.10 -20.77
N ALA A 213 2.16 15.89 -19.79
CA ALA A 213 2.05 15.49 -18.39
C ALA A 213 1.10 14.32 -18.20
N HIS A 214 -0.08 14.29 -18.85
CA HIS A 214 -1.01 13.17 -18.76
C HIS A 214 -0.41 11.86 -19.29
N GLN A 215 0.28 11.92 -20.43
CA GLN A 215 0.98 10.77 -20.99
C GLN A 215 2.13 10.29 -20.08
N GLY A 216 2.94 11.24 -19.58
CA GLY A 216 4.08 10.97 -18.70
C GLY A 216 3.64 10.34 -17.37
N ILE A 217 2.66 10.95 -16.69
CA ILE A 217 2.05 10.44 -15.46
C ILE A 217 1.49 9.03 -15.68
N GLY A 218 0.70 8.83 -16.75
CA GLY A 218 0.11 7.52 -17.05
C GLY A 218 1.18 6.44 -17.27
N THR A 219 2.26 6.78 -17.98
CA THR A 219 3.36 5.85 -18.27
C THR A 219 4.15 5.51 -17.01
N ALA A 220 4.55 6.53 -16.24
CA ALA A 220 5.30 6.38 -15.01
C ALA A 220 4.51 5.58 -13.95
N PHE A 221 3.23 5.93 -13.75
CA PHE A 221 2.36 5.26 -12.79
C PHE A 221 2.16 3.78 -13.15
N ASN A 222 1.77 3.48 -14.40
CA ASN A 222 1.47 2.11 -14.80
C ASN A 222 2.70 1.21 -14.75
N MET A 223 3.86 1.69 -15.21
CA MET A 223 5.10 0.91 -15.16
C MET A 223 5.52 0.65 -13.71
N ALA A 224 5.53 1.68 -12.86
CA ALA A 224 5.90 1.55 -11.45
C ALA A 224 4.96 0.62 -10.68
N TYR A 225 3.66 0.73 -10.93
CA TYR A 225 2.64 -0.13 -10.31
C TYR A 225 2.82 -1.59 -10.72
N LYS A 226 2.95 -1.88 -12.02
CA LYS A 226 3.16 -3.24 -12.53
C LYS A 226 4.46 -3.83 -12.03
N ARG A 227 5.56 -3.06 -12.05
CA ARG A 227 6.87 -3.50 -11.54
C ARG A 227 6.78 -3.85 -10.06
N ALA A 228 6.23 -2.97 -9.23
CA ALA A 228 6.10 -3.21 -7.80
C ALA A 228 5.22 -4.43 -7.51
N CYS A 229 4.07 -4.57 -8.18
CA CYS A 229 3.22 -5.75 -8.09
C CYS A 229 3.96 -7.04 -8.47
N LEU A 230 4.74 -7.04 -9.56
CA LEU A 230 5.53 -8.19 -9.98
C LEU A 230 6.52 -8.62 -8.88
N LEU A 231 7.37 -7.69 -8.44
CA LEU A 231 8.43 -7.97 -7.48
C LEU A 231 7.86 -8.42 -6.13
N ASP A 232 6.81 -7.76 -5.64
CA ASP A 232 6.16 -8.15 -4.39
C ASP A 232 5.50 -9.54 -4.48
N ASN A 233 4.82 -9.85 -5.58
CA ASN A 233 4.19 -11.16 -5.74
C ASN A 233 5.22 -12.29 -5.83
N LEU A 234 6.37 -12.05 -6.48
CA LEU A 234 7.48 -13.00 -6.46
C LEU A 234 8.11 -13.11 -5.07
N GLY A 235 8.26 -12.01 -4.34
CA GLY A 235 8.71 -12.04 -2.94
C GLY A 235 7.76 -12.84 -2.03
N MET A 236 6.45 -12.71 -2.24
CA MET A 236 5.44 -13.54 -1.56
C MET A 236 5.54 -15.02 -1.95
N ALA A 237 6.01 -15.33 -3.15
CA ALA A 237 6.29 -16.68 -3.61
C ALA A 237 7.65 -17.23 -3.12
N GLY A 238 8.39 -16.47 -2.32
CA GLY A 238 9.60 -16.90 -1.62
C GLY A 238 10.92 -16.49 -2.27
N PHE A 239 10.89 -15.78 -3.40
CA PHE A 239 12.12 -15.31 -4.05
C PHE A 239 12.78 -14.19 -3.24
N ASP A 240 14.11 -14.25 -3.13
CA ASP A 240 14.89 -13.27 -2.35
C ASP A 240 14.91 -11.87 -3.00
N PRO A 241 14.82 -10.77 -2.22
CA PRO A 241 14.85 -9.41 -2.75
C PRO A 241 16.07 -9.06 -3.60
N ALA A 242 17.27 -9.54 -3.26
CA ALA A 242 18.50 -9.22 -4.00
C ALA A 242 18.52 -9.88 -5.38
N PHE A 243 17.92 -11.07 -5.51
CA PHE A 243 17.65 -11.67 -6.81
C PHE A 243 16.63 -10.86 -7.60
N LEU A 244 15.50 -10.51 -6.97
CA LEU A 244 14.41 -9.79 -7.63
C LEU A 244 14.80 -8.40 -8.14
N GLN A 245 15.71 -7.71 -7.45
CA GLN A 245 16.22 -6.40 -7.89
C GLN A 245 16.97 -6.47 -9.24
N ARG A 246 17.57 -7.62 -9.56
CA ARG A 246 18.33 -7.85 -10.79
C ARG A 246 17.49 -8.49 -11.91
N LEU A 247 16.25 -8.85 -11.62
CA LEU A 247 15.38 -9.53 -12.57
C LEU A 247 15.04 -8.60 -13.76
N PRO A 248 15.30 -9.01 -15.01
CA PRO A 248 14.88 -8.22 -16.18
C PRO A 248 13.36 -8.12 -16.24
N LEU A 249 12.82 -7.00 -16.72
CA LEU A 249 11.37 -6.83 -16.85
C LEU A 249 10.90 -7.37 -18.21
N THR A 250 10.39 -8.60 -18.22
CA THR A 250 9.86 -9.25 -19.44
C THR A 250 8.35 -9.45 -19.35
N ALA A 251 7.69 -9.60 -20.51
CA ALA A 251 6.26 -9.90 -20.56
C ALA A 251 5.90 -11.23 -19.89
N GLU A 252 6.79 -12.25 -19.97
CA GLU A 252 6.61 -13.54 -19.29
C GLU A 252 6.53 -13.35 -17.77
N TRP A 253 7.43 -12.55 -17.19
CA TRP A 253 7.44 -12.30 -15.75
C TRP A 253 6.26 -11.47 -15.28
N PHE A 254 5.84 -10.45 -16.03
CA PHE A 254 4.61 -9.73 -15.70
C PHE A 254 3.39 -10.66 -15.69
N SER A 255 3.26 -11.55 -16.68
CA SER A 255 2.18 -12.55 -16.72
C SER A 255 2.22 -13.51 -15.53
N LEU A 256 3.43 -13.97 -15.14
CA LEU A 256 3.64 -14.77 -13.94
C LEU A 256 3.19 -14.04 -12.66
N GLY A 257 3.60 -12.79 -12.49
CA GLY A 257 3.24 -11.95 -11.35
C GLY A 257 1.74 -11.69 -11.25
N GLU A 258 1.07 -11.40 -12.37
CA GLU A 258 -0.39 -11.24 -12.41
C GLU A 258 -1.13 -12.53 -12.05
N ARG A 259 -0.60 -13.69 -12.48
CA ARG A 259 -1.17 -14.98 -12.11
C ARG A 259 -0.99 -15.29 -10.63
N LEU A 260 0.17 -14.96 -10.06
CA LEU A 260 0.41 -15.04 -8.62
C LEU A 260 -0.55 -14.14 -7.84
N GLN A 261 -0.74 -12.88 -8.26
CA GLN A 261 -1.70 -11.98 -7.61
C GLN A 261 -3.11 -12.59 -7.59
N LYS A 262 -3.57 -13.09 -8.74
CA LYS A 262 -4.88 -13.75 -8.84
C LYS A 262 -4.96 -14.96 -7.90
N MET A 263 -3.90 -15.75 -7.80
CA MET A 263 -3.84 -16.89 -6.87
C MET A 263 -3.88 -16.45 -5.40
N PHE A 264 -3.19 -15.37 -5.04
CA PHE A 264 -3.17 -14.82 -3.69
C PHE A 264 -4.48 -14.11 -3.31
N ASP A 265 -5.24 -13.62 -4.30
CA ASP A 265 -6.56 -13.03 -4.09
C ASP A 265 -7.65 -14.08 -3.78
N LEU A 266 -7.39 -15.38 -4.02
CA LEU A 266 -8.36 -16.46 -3.84
C LEU A 266 -8.63 -16.74 -2.36
N ALA A 267 -9.88 -16.58 -1.93
CA ALA A 267 -10.31 -17.00 -0.60
C ALA A 267 -10.40 -18.53 -0.48
N PRO A 268 -10.03 -19.12 0.67
CA PRO A 268 -10.40 -20.48 1.01
C PRO A 268 -11.92 -20.64 0.91
N GLY A 269 -12.37 -21.66 0.17
CA GLY A 269 -13.78 -22.05 0.08
C GLY A 269 -14.37 -22.03 -1.34
N VAL A 270 -13.90 -21.18 -2.24
CA VAL A 270 -14.36 -21.14 -3.65
C VAL A 270 -13.45 -21.97 -4.55
N PHE A 271 -12.13 -21.86 -4.35
CA PHE A 271 -11.13 -22.62 -5.11
C PHE A 271 -10.84 -24.00 -4.48
N THR A 272 -10.79 -24.06 -3.15
CA THR A 272 -10.57 -25.32 -2.40
C THR A 272 -11.68 -26.35 -2.65
N ARG A 273 -12.94 -25.91 -2.74
CA ARG A 273 -14.08 -26.79 -3.10
C ARG A 273 -13.97 -27.39 -4.50
N ARG A 274 -13.49 -26.63 -5.48
CA ARG A 274 -13.35 -27.10 -6.88
C ARG A 274 -12.12 -28.00 -7.09
N GLN A 275 -11.10 -27.90 -6.24
CA GLN A 275 -9.87 -28.71 -6.34
C GLN A 275 -9.79 -29.85 -5.31
N GLY A 276 -10.85 -30.11 -4.53
CA GLY A 276 -10.85 -31.17 -3.50
C GLY A 276 -9.87 -30.92 -2.35
N LEU A 277 -9.33 -29.71 -2.23
CA LEU A 277 -8.45 -29.33 -1.13
C LEU A 277 -9.35 -29.00 0.08
N GLY A 278 -9.10 -29.66 1.22
CA GLY A 278 -9.96 -29.60 2.40
C GLY A 278 -10.21 -28.18 2.95
N LEU A 279 -11.15 -28.10 3.91
CA LEU A 279 -11.54 -26.90 4.67
C LEU A 279 -10.42 -26.42 5.63
N GLY A 280 -9.16 -26.45 5.21
CA GLY A 280 -8.03 -26.01 6.01
C GLY A 280 -8.03 -24.49 6.20
N ASN A 281 -7.51 -24.04 7.35
CA ASN A 281 -7.29 -22.62 7.65
C ASN A 281 -6.10 -22.01 6.86
N ALA A 282 -5.40 -22.81 6.05
CA ALA A 282 -4.23 -22.40 5.30
C ALA A 282 -4.61 -21.90 3.89
N HIS A 283 -3.91 -20.87 3.42
CA HIS A 283 -4.13 -20.31 2.09
C HIS A 283 -3.84 -21.36 0.99
N PRO A 284 -4.72 -21.56 -0.01
CA PRO A 284 -4.59 -22.65 -0.99
C PRO A 284 -3.29 -22.59 -1.82
N ALA A 285 -2.77 -21.38 -2.05
CA ALA A 285 -1.51 -21.22 -2.78
C ALA A 285 -0.27 -21.78 -2.06
N ILE A 286 -0.31 -21.99 -0.73
CA ILE A 286 0.85 -22.53 0.02
C ILE A 286 1.22 -23.92 -0.51
N ALA A 287 0.26 -24.83 -0.55
CA ALA A 287 0.50 -26.20 -1.01
C ALA A 287 0.92 -26.27 -2.48
N LEU A 288 0.36 -25.40 -3.34
CA LEU A 288 0.75 -25.33 -4.74
C LEU A 288 2.20 -24.85 -4.91
N LEU A 289 2.58 -23.76 -4.24
CA LEU A 289 3.94 -23.21 -4.31
C LEU A 289 4.97 -24.16 -3.72
N HIS A 290 4.68 -24.81 -2.59
CA HIS A 290 5.56 -25.84 -2.02
C HIS A 290 5.79 -26.98 -3.02
N ARG A 291 4.74 -27.50 -3.66
CA ARG A 291 4.88 -28.53 -4.71
C ARG A 291 5.72 -28.06 -5.90
N LEU A 292 5.63 -26.79 -6.30
CA LEU A 292 6.45 -26.24 -7.38
C LEU A 292 7.91 -26.08 -6.98
N ILE A 293 8.19 -25.72 -5.72
CA ILE A 293 9.55 -25.61 -5.17
C ILE A 293 10.21 -26.98 -5.01
N ASP A 294 9.43 -28.00 -4.62
CA ASP A 294 9.91 -29.38 -4.44
C ASP A 294 10.05 -30.14 -5.77
N ALA A 295 9.46 -29.64 -6.86
CA ALA A 295 9.53 -30.29 -8.16
C ALA A 295 10.95 -30.23 -8.76
N PRO A 296 11.40 -31.29 -9.46
CA PRO A 296 12.70 -31.29 -10.11
C PRO A 296 12.78 -30.19 -11.17
N VAL A 297 13.91 -29.49 -11.19
CA VAL A 297 14.17 -28.26 -11.96
C VAL A 297 14.39 -28.53 -13.47
N ARG A 298 14.27 -29.78 -13.93
CA ARG A 298 14.49 -30.15 -15.34
C ARG A 298 13.36 -29.62 -16.22
N VAL A 299 13.53 -28.40 -16.73
CA VAL A 299 12.63 -27.79 -17.71
C VAL A 299 13.44 -27.44 -18.96
N PRO A 300 13.19 -28.09 -20.11
CA PRO A 300 13.73 -27.67 -21.40
C PRO A 300 13.32 -26.23 -21.72
N ALA A 301 14.26 -25.42 -22.19
CA ALA A 301 14.02 -24.01 -22.51
C ALA A 301 12.89 -23.83 -23.54
N GLU A 302 12.69 -24.79 -24.45
CA GLU A 302 11.76 -24.71 -25.58
C GLU A 302 10.33 -25.20 -25.29
N GLN A 303 10.07 -25.83 -24.14
CA GLN A 303 8.72 -26.29 -23.85
C GLN A 303 7.74 -25.11 -23.75
N GLN A 304 6.53 -25.26 -24.25
CA GLN A 304 5.46 -24.29 -24.04
C GLN A 304 4.26 -25.02 -23.46
N GLY A 305 3.71 -24.49 -22.36
CA GLY A 305 2.49 -25.02 -21.78
C GLY A 305 1.31 -24.81 -22.72
N THR A 306 0.51 -25.84 -22.91
CA THR A 306 -0.73 -25.78 -23.70
C THR A 306 -1.84 -25.11 -22.91
N THR A 307 -1.89 -25.33 -21.60
CA THR A 307 -2.86 -24.71 -20.69
C THR A 307 -2.28 -23.53 -19.91
N ALA A 308 -3.16 -22.68 -19.36
CA ALA A 308 -2.72 -21.56 -18.53
C ALA A 308 -2.00 -22.01 -17.23
N GLU A 309 -2.35 -23.19 -16.71
CA GLU A 309 -1.70 -23.79 -15.53
C GLU A 309 -0.30 -24.34 -15.86
N GLU A 310 -0.16 -25.00 -17.01
CA GLU A 310 1.14 -25.45 -17.51
C GLU A 310 2.06 -24.28 -17.79
N ARG A 311 1.58 -23.22 -18.46
CA ARG A 311 2.37 -22.01 -18.72
C ARG A 311 2.85 -21.36 -17.43
N PHE A 312 1.97 -21.25 -16.42
CA PHE A 312 2.34 -20.74 -15.11
C PHE A 312 3.41 -21.60 -14.44
N SER A 313 3.19 -22.92 -14.38
CA SER A 313 4.11 -23.85 -13.73
C SER A 313 5.48 -23.86 -14.41
N LEU A 314 5.51 -23.77 -15.74
CA LEU A 314 6.73 -23.71 -16.53
C LEU A 314 7.50 -22.41 -16.30
N ALA A 315 6.82 -21.26 -16.37
CA ALA A 315 7.43 -19.96 -16.11
C ALA A 315 7.98 -19.87 -14.68
N PHE A 316 7.23 -20.37 -13.68
CA PHE A 316 7.69 -20.44 -12.30
C PHE A 316 8.96 -21.31 -12.18
N ARG A 317 8.96 -22.50 -12.78
CA ARG A 317 10.13 -23.41 -12.73
C ARG A 317 11.35 -22.84 -13.44
N ARG A 318 11.19 -22.12 -14.56
CA ARG A 318 12.29 -21.43 -15.25
C ARG A 318 12.90 -20.36 -14.35
N LEU A 319 12.06 -19.51 -13.77
CA LEU A 319 12.52 -18.47 -12.84
C LEU A 319 13.21 -19.07 -11.62
N TYR A 320 12.66 -20.16 -11.09
CA TYR A 320 13.24 -20.88 -9.97
C TYR A 320 14.57 -21.55 -10.32
N ALA A 321 14.73 -22.11 -11.52
CA ALA A 321 16.00 -22.63 -12.01
C ALA A 321 17.07 -21.54 -12.06
N GLN A 322 16.72 -20.38 -12.62
CA GLN A 322 17.59 -19.21 -12.66
C GLN A 322 17.96 -18.75 -11.24
N TYR A 323 16.98 -18.68 -10.33
CA TYR A 323 17.20 -18.30 -8.93
C TYR A 323 18.20 -19.23 -8.22
N LEU A 324 18.06 -20.55 -8.39
CA LEU A 324 18.99 -21.52 -7.81
C LEU A 324 20.40 -21.35 -8.39
N GLN A 325 20.53 -21.18 -9.70
CA GLN A 325 21.83 -20.98 -10.34
C GLN A 325 22.55 -19.75 -9.78
N GLU A 326 21.85 -18.61 -9.68
CA GLU A 326 22.45 -17.35 -9.23
C GLU A 326 22.71 -17.28 -7.73
N THR A 327 21.93 -18.00 -6.91
CA THR A 327 22.00 -17.89 -5.44
C THR A 327 22.79 -19.03 -4.79
N SER A 328 23.10 -20.09 -5.56
CA SER A 328 23.82 -21.29 -5.07
C SER A 328 25.26 -21.04 -4.58
N ALA A 329 25.84 -19.86 -4.85
CA ALA A 329 27.18 -19.52 -4.40
C ALA A 329 27.31 -19.42 -2.86
N ALA A 330 26.20 -19.14 -2.14
CA ALA A 330 26.22 -18.91 -0.70
C ALA A 330 25.40 -19.93 0.13
N GLN A 331 24.52 -20.72 -0.49
CA GLN A 331 23.63 -21.65 0.21
C GLN A 331 23.41 -22.93 -0.60
N THR A 332 23.19 -24.04 0.10
CA THR A 332 22.79 -25.29 -0.55
C THR A 332 21.39 -25.16 -1.16
N SER A 333 21.14 -25.87 -2.27
CA SER A 333 19.81 -25.89 -2.91
C SER A 333 18.69 -26.29 -1.93
N ALA A 334 18.96 -27.24 -1.03
CA ALA A 334 18.02 -27.65 0.02
C ALA A 334 17.76 -26.53 1.05
N GLY A 335 18.78 -25.75 1.42
CA GLY A 335 18.64 -24.59 2.30
C GLY A 335 17.79 -23.49 1.66
N LEU A 336 18.03 -23.18 0.37
CA LEU A 336 17.25 -22.22 -0.40
C LEU A 336 15.78 -22.66 -0.52
N GLN A 337 15.53 -23.93 -0.84
CA GLN A 337 14.19 -24.51 -0.88
C GLN A 337 13.44 -24.34 0.44
N LEU A 338 14.10 -24.65 1.56
CA LEU A 338 13.50 -24.53 2.88
C LEU A 338 13.17 -23.06 3.19
N ALA A 339 14.08 -22.13 2.92
CA ALA A 339 13.88 -20.70 3.14
C ALA A 339 12.73 -20.13 2.29
N MET A 340 12.64 -20.51 1.02
CA MET A 340 11.51 -20.12 0.15
C MET A 340 10.18 -20.63 0.71
N LYS A 341 10.10 -21.93 1.08
CA LYS A 341 8.87 -22.52 1.64
C LYS A 341 8.46 -21.87 2.96
N GLN A 342 9.40 -21.56 3.83
CA GLN A 342 9.16 -20.81 5.07
C GLN A 342 8.61 -19.41 4.79
N THR A 343 9.18 -18.71 3.80
CA THR A 343 8.71 -17.38 3.37
C THR A 343 7.28 -17.45 2.86
N VAL A 344 6.95 -18.42 2.00
CA VAL A 344 5.59 -18.65 1.49
C VAL A 344 4.60 -18.88 2.65
N THR A 345 4.91 -19.79 3.57
CA THR A 345 4.05 -20.10 4.72
C THR A 345 3.84 -18.88 5.60
N ARG A 346 4.90 -18.12 5.89
CA ARG A 346 4.85 -16.92 6.72
C ARG A 346 3.97 -15.83 6.08
N ARG A 347 4.18 -15.54 4.80
CA ARG A 347 3.53 -14.41 4.11
C ARG A 347 2.09 -14.65 3.69
N LEU A 348 1.75 -15.93 3.49
CA LEU A 348 0.38 -16.38 3.23
C LEU A 348 -0.31 -16.91 4.50
N GLY A 349 0.31 -16.73 5.66
CA GLY A 349 -0.23 -17.08 6.97
C GLY A 349 -1.39 -16.19 7.41
N SER A 350 -1.99 -16.54 8.54
CA SER A 350 -3.08 -15.78 9.15
C SER A 350 -2.64 -14.37 9.56
N ARG A 351 -3.49 -13.37 9.29
CA ARG A 351 -3.35 -11.97 9.70
C ARG A 351 -4.55 -11.54 10.54
N THR A 352 -5.17 -12.50 11.24
CA THR A 352 -6.36 -12.27 12.09
C THR A 352 -6.15 -11.12 13.09
N PHE A 353 -4.94 -10.95 13.61
CA PHE A 353 -4.60 -9.85 14.52
C PHE A 353 -4.72 -8.45 13.89
N MET A 354 -4.67 -8.34 12.56
CA MET A 354 -4.85 -7.08 11.82
C MET A 354 -6.32 -6.73 11.58
N ARG A 355 -7.26 -7.60 11.98
CA ARG A 355 -8.69 -7.32 11.82
C ARG A 355 -9.11 -6.19 12.75
N ARG A 356 -9.84 -5.24 12.20
CA ARG A 356 -10.33 -4.08 12.96
C ARG A 356 -11.13 -4.50 14.20
N GLU A 357 -11.92 -5.56 14.12
CA GLU A 357 -12.67 -6.08 15.26
C GLU A 357 -11.75 -6.60 16.37
N VAL A 358 -10.66 -7.29 16.02
CA VAL A 358 -9.68 -7.82 16.98
C VAL A 358 -8.91 -6.69 17.64
N ILE A 359 -8.46 -5.71 16.85
CA ILE A 359 -7.79 -4.51 17.37
C ILE A 359 -8.72 -3.74 18.31
N PHE A 360 -10.00 -3.57 17.94
CA PHE A 360 -10.99 -2.90 18.78
C PHE A 360 -11.30 -3.64 20.07
N GLN A 361 -11.40 -4.97 20.01
CA GLN A 361 -11.60 -5.78 21.19
C GLN A 361 -10.42 -5.63 22.16
N GLU A 362 -9.19 -5.64 21.64
CA GLU A 362 -7.99 -5.43 22.45
C GLU A 362 -8.00 -4.04 23.10
N ILE A 363 -8.16 -2.97 22.31
CA ILE A 363 -8.18 -1.59 22.81
C ILE A 363 -9.27 -1.43 23.87
N SER A 364 -10.48 -1.91 23.61
CA SER A 364 -11.62 -1.80 24.53
C SER A 364 -11.43 -2.62 25.81
N GLY A 365 -10.49 -3.57 25.82
CA GLY A 365 -10.12 -4.37 26.98
C GLY A 365 -9.23 -3.63 27.98
N TRP A 366 -8.56 -2.54 27.59
CA TRP A 366 -7.66 -1.82 28.48
C TRP A 366 -8.43 -1.17 29.65
N ARG A 367 -7.85 -1.26 30.84
CA ARG A 367 -8.39 -0.76 32.11
C ARG A 367 -7.29 -0.02 32.87
N GLY A 368 -7.70 0.79 33.84
CA GLY A 368 -6.77 1.53 34.70
C GLY A 368 -6.76 3.03 34.46
N GLU A 369 -5.83 3.69 35.14
CA GLU A 369 -5.54 5.12 34.99
C GLU A 369 -4.84 5.42 33.65
N VAL A 370 -4.73 6.71 33.31
CA VAL A 370 -4.15 7.15 32.03
C VAL A 370 -2.73 6.62 31.81
N SER A 371 -1.90 6.55 32.86
CA SER A 371 -0.54 6.00 32.79
C SER A 371 -0.53 4.52 32.44
N GLU A 372 -1.41 3.72 33.06
CA GLU A 372 -1.52 2.28 32.83
C GLU A 372 -2.05 1.98 31.42
N ILE A 373 -3.00 2.80 30.93
CA ILE A 373 -3.49 2.71 29.54
C ILE A 373 -2.39 3.08 28.54
N THR A 374 -1.54 4.05 28.89
CA THR A 374 -0.42 4.46 28.05
C THR A 374 0.62 3.34 27.91
N GLU A 375 0.95 2.65 29.00
CA GLU A 375 1.85 1.49 28.99
C GLU A 375 1.27 0.31 28.20
N GLN A 376 -0.02 0.01 28.39
CA GLN A 376 -0.74 -1.00 27.60
C GLN A 376 -0.73 -0.68 26.11
N LEU A 377 -0.97 0.59 25.75
CA LEU A 377 -0.89 1.07 24.37
C LEU A 377 0.51 0.86 23.80
N GLN A 378 1.57 1.28 24.50
CA GLN A 378 2.94 1.13 24.01
C GLN A 378 3.31 -0.34 23.79
N THR A 379 3.00 -1.20 24.77
CA THR A 379 3.22 -2.65 24.67
C THR A 379 2.47 -3.25 23.49
N TYR A 380 1.22 -2.82 23.27
CA TYR A 380 0.42 -3.28 22.14
C TYR A 380 0.96 -2.79 20.79
N LEU A 381 1.39 -1.53 20.68
CA LEU A 381 2.01 -0.97 19.48
C LEU A 381 3.23 -1.81 19.08
N ASP A 382 4.14 -2.08 20.03
CA ASP A 382 5.37 -2.84 19.77
C ASP A 382 5.10 -4.30 19.40
N ARG A 383 4.06 -4.92 19.99
CA ARG A 383 3.63 -6.27 19.63
C ARG A 383 3.00 -6.31 18.24
N PHE A 384 2.05 -5.41 17.96
CA PHE A 384 1.36 -5.32 16.69
C PHE A 384 2.33 -5.06 15.55
N GLU A 385 3.27 -4.13 15.76
CA GLU A 385 4.28 -3.80 14.76
C GLU A 385 5.17 -4.99 14.43
N ARG A 386 5.73 -5.67 15.44
CA ARG A 386 6.57 -6.86 15.21
C ARG A 386 5.82 -7.94 14.45
N GLN A 387 4.55 -8.21 14.80
CA GLN A 387 3.73 -9.18 14.10
C GLN A 387 3.43 -8.74 12.65
N ALA A 388 3.13 -7.45 12.44
CA ALA A 388 2.86 -6.90 11.12
C ALA A 388 4.09 -6.96 10.22
N ILE A 389 5.26 -6.54 10.71
CA ILE A 389 6.52 -6.62 9.99
C ILE A 389 6.84 -8.07 9.63
N ASN A 390 6.69 -9.01 10.56
CA ASN A 390 6.99 -10.43 10.29
C ASN A 390 6.16 -11.03 9.15
N VAL A 391 4.93 -10.56 8.93
CA VAL A 391 4.06 -11.10 7.87
C VAL A 391 4.11 -10.26 6.59
N LEU A 392 4.33 -8.95 6.71
CA LEU A 392 4.32 -7.99 5.60
C LEU A 392 5.72 -7.69 5.02
N GLN A 393 6.80 -8.01 5.72
CA GLN A 393 8.21 -7.99 5.28
C GLN A 393 8.82 -9.40 5.25
#